data_AF-M9ZTQ4-F1
#
_entry.id   AF-M9ZTQ4-F1
#
_cell.length_a   1.000
_cell.length_b   1.000
_cell.length_c   1.000
_cell.angle_alpha   90.00
_cell.angle_beta   90.00
_cell.angle_gamma   90.00
#
_symmetry.space_group_name_H-M   'P 1'
#
loop_
_entity.id
_entity.type
_entity.pdbx_description
1 polymer ?
#
loop_
_entity_poly.entity_id
_entity_poly.type
_entity_poly.pdbx_seq_one_letter_code
_entity_poly.pdbx_strand_id
1 'polypeptide(L)'
;GWIYEYALVDRSGRHDLGQLRAIQDWFLKFELKSVPNVAEVASLGGMVRQYQVVLDPDRLRAYGISHENVLVAIRRSNQEAGGAVVELAEAEYMVRARGYLASLEDFRNIPLNVTATGVVVRLGDIARIQVGPEMRR
;
A
#
# COMPACT_ATOMS: atom_id res chain seq x y z
N GLY A 1 3.98 -32.77 6.16
CA GLY A 1 2.87 -32.49 7.09
C GLY A 1 3.27 -31.35 8.00
N TRP A 2 2.31 -30.65 8.61
CA TRP A 2 2.57 -29.59 9.58
C TRP A 2 3.06 -30.21 10.89
N ILE A 3 4.13 -29.66 11.48
CA ILE A 3 4.71 -30.16 12.74
C ILE A 3 4.23 -29.38 13.97
N TYR A 4 3.74 -28.15 13.77
CA TYR A 4 3.21 -27.29 14.82
C TYR A 4 2.24 -26.26 14.23
N GLU A 5 1.12 -26.03 14.92
CA GLU A 5 0.08 -25.06 14.54
C GLU A 5 -0.29 -24.19 15.74
N TYR A 6 -0.57 -22.92 15.49
CA TYR A 6 -0.99 -21.96 16.52
C TYR A 6 -1.96 -20.93 15.96
N ALA A 7 -2.64 -20.21 16.85
CA ALA A 7 -3.50 -19.09 16.51
C ALA A 7 -3.13 -17.85 17.32
N LEU A 8 -3.15 -16.69 16.66
CA LEU A 8 -3.02 -15.39 17.32
C LEU A 8 -4.39 -14.90 17.74
N VAL A 9 -4.56 -14.59 19.03
CA VAL A 9 -5.81 -14.12 19.60
C VAL A 9 -5.54 -12.98 20.57
N ASP A 10 -6.14 -11.81 20.31
CA ASP A 10 -6.17 -10.70 21.26
C ASP A 10 -7.55 -10.61 21.91
N ARG A 11 -7.64 -10.97 23.19
CA ARG A 11 -8.88 -10.92 23.98
C ARG A 11 -9.25 -9.51 24.46
N SER A 12 -8.32 -8.56 24.38
CA SER A 12 -8.58 -7.16 24.76
C SER A 12 -9.26 -6.35 23.65
N GLY A 13 -9.27 -6.87 22.41
CA GLY A 13 -9.83 -6.18 21.26
C GLY A 13 -9.01 -5.00 20.75
N ARG A 14 -7.76 -4.86 21.19
CA ARG A 14 -6.85 -3.79 20.72
C ARG A 14 -6.28 -4.08 19.33
N HIS A 15 -6.20 -5.35 18.96
CA HIS A 15 -5.73 -5.80 17.67
C HIS A 15 -6.85 -6.43 16.85
N ASP A 16 -7.08 -5.90 15.65
CA ASP A 16 -7.95 -6.52 14.66
C ASP A 16 -7.25 -7.68 13.91
N LEU A 17 -8.02 -8.42 13.10
CA LEU A 17 -7.51 -9.54 12.32
C LEU A 17 -6.42 -9.14 11.31
N GLY A 18 -6.42 -7.89 10.85
CA GLY A 18 -5.41 -7.37 9.94
C GLY A 18 -4.09 -7.09 10.64
N GLN A 19 -4.14 -6.55 11.84
CA GLN A 19 -2.97 -6.31 12.68
C GLN A 19 -2.36 -7.63 13.15
N LEU A 20 -3.17 -8.61 13.57
CA LEU A 20 -2.67 -9.94 13.92
C LEU A 20 -2.05 -10.64 12.71
N ARG A 21 -2.66 -10.53 11.53
CA ARG A 21 -2.08 -11.05 10.29
C ARG A 21 -0.76 -10.35 9.93
N ALA A 22 -0.66 -9.05 10.15
CA ALA A 22 0.58 -8.32 9.92
C ALA A 22 1.70 -8.77 10.87
N ILE A 23 1.39 -8.99 12.16
CA ILE A 23 2.35 -9.56 13.13
C ILE A 23 2.82 -10.95 12.67
N GLN A 24 1.89 -11.79 12.21
CA GLN A 24 2.23 -13.10 11.67
C GLN A 24 3.21 -13.01 10.49
N ASP A 25 2.85 -12.22 9.47
CA ASP A 25 3.57 -12.22 8.19
C ASP A 25 4.90 -11.46 8.25
N TRP A 26 4.99 -10.39 9.04
CA TRP A 26 6.13 -9.47 9.06
C TRP A 26 7.02 -9.60 10.29
N PHE A 27 6.61 -10.37 11.30
CA PHE A 27 7.43 -10.62 12.49
C PHE A 27 7.60 -12.13 12.74
N LEU A 28 6.54 -12.83 13.15
CA LEU A 28 6.66 -14.23 13.61
C LEU A 28 7.17 -15.17 12.52
N LYS A 29 6.75 -14.98 11.26
CA LYS A 29 7.21 -15.79 10.14
C LYS A 29 8.73 -15.74 9.96
N PHE A 30 9.36 -14.58 10.15
CA PHE A 30 10.81 -14.43 9.98
C PHE A 30 11.56 -15.01 11.18
N GLU A 31 11.09 -14.73 12.39
CA GLU A 31 11.67 -15.30 13.62
C GLU A 31 11.65 -16.83 13.59
N LEU A 32 10.51 -17.44 13.27
CA LEU A 32 10.35 -18.89 13.25
C LEU A 32 11.12 -19.57 12.10
N LYS A 33 11.27 -18.90 10.94
CA LYS A 33 12.07 -19.42 9.82
C LYS A 33 13.56 -19.48 10.13
N SER A 34 14.05 -18.69 11.09
CA SER A 34 15.46 -18.72 11.49
C SER A 34 15.84 -19.94 12.34
N VAL A 35 14.84 -20.70 12.84
CA VAL A 35 15.08 -21.89 13.65
C VAL A 35 15.65 -23.02 12.77
N PRO A 36 16.71 -23.72 13.21
CA PRO A 36 17.28 -24.83 12.45
C PRO A 36 16.23 -25.88 12.08
N ASN A 37 16.35 -26.38 10.84
CA ASN A 37 15.46 -27.40 10.26
C ASN A 37 14.01 -26.95 9.98
N VAL A 38 13.71 -25.65 10.04
CA VAL A 38 12.41 -25.11 9.60
C VAL A 38 12.47 -24.78 8.10
N ALA A 39 11.75 -25.55 7.28
CA ALA A 39 11.66 -25.31 5.84
C ALA A 39 10.69 -24.16 5.50
N GLU A 40 9.53 -24.11 6.17
CA GLU A 40 8.50 -23.11 5.90
C GLU A 40 7.70 -22.78 7.16
N VAL A 41 7.27 -21.51 7.24
CA VAL A 41 6.26 -21.02 8.16
C VAL A 41 5.18 -20.37 7.32
N ALA A 42 4.03 -21.02 7.25
CA ALA A 42 2.92 -20.59 6.41
C ALA A 42 1.81 -19.97 7.27
N SER A 43 1.18 -18.93 6.73
CA SER A 43 0.16 -18.14 7.42
C SER A 43 -1.22 -18.56 6.95
N LEU A 44 -2.04 -19.10 7.86
CA LEU A 44 -3.40 -19.55 7.58
C LEU A 44 -4.42 -18.58 8.19
N GLY A 45 -5.45 -18.21 7.42
CA GLY A 45 -6.50 -17.31 7.87
C GLY A 45 -6.05 -15.84 8.06
N GLY A 46 -6.77 -15.10 8.89
CA GLY A 46 -6.56 -13.64 9.07
C GLY A 46 -7.06 -12.79 7.89
N MET A 47 -6.76 -11.49 7.93
CA MET A 47 -7.12 -10.53 6.89
C MET A 47 -5.88 -9.79 6.42
N VAL A 48 -5.47 -9.95 5.17
CA VAL A 48 -4.37 -9.14 4.63
C VAL A 48 -4.92 -7.73 4.41
N ARG A 49 -4.25 -6.72 4.97
CA ARG A 49 -4.66 -5.33 4.83
C ARG A 49 -4.41 -4.85 3.41
N GLN A 50 -5.44 -4.31 2.75
CA GLN A 50 -5.35 -3.78 1.40
C GLN A 50 -5.88 -2.35 1.33
N TYR A 51 -5.14 -1.49 0.62
CA TYR A 51 -5.66 -0.20 0.16
C TYR A 51 -6.56 -0.43 -1.05
N GLN A 52 -7.85 -0.13 -0.90
CA GLN A 52 -8.86 -0.36 -1.91
C GLN A 52 -9.25 0.97 -2.55
N VAL A 53 -9.09 1.05 -3.88
CA VAL A 53 -9.52 2.18 -4.71
C VAL A 53 -10.79 1.74 -5.45
N VAL A 54 -11.94 2.17 -4.95
CA VAL A 54 -13.25 1.85 -5.51
C VAL A 54 -13.67 2.98 -6.43
N LEU A 55 -13.54 2.77 -7.74
CA LEU A 55 -13.83 3.79 -8.76
C LEU A 55 -15.33 4.01 -8.92
N ASP A 56 -15.72 5.27 -9.11
CA ASP A 56 -17.08 5.68 -9.46
C ASP A 56 -17.20 5.80 -10.99
N PRO A 57 -17.95 4.90 -11.67
CA PRO A 57 -18.09 4.93 -13.12
C PRO A 57 -18.73 6.21 -13.67
N ASP A 58 -19.62 6.85 -12.91
CA ASP A 58 -20.30 8.07 -13.34
C ASP A 58 -19.34 9.26 -13.31
N ARG A 59 -18.51 9.34 -12.27
CA ARG A 59 -17.48 10.37 -12.18
C ARG A 59 -16.38 10.18 -13.20
N LEU A 60 -15.94 8.95 -13.45
CA LEU A 60 -14.99 8.64 -14.53
C LEU A 60 -15.49 9.18 -15.88
N ARG A 61 -16.76 8.93 -16.21
CA ARG A 61 -17.39 9.46 -17.43
C ARG A 61 -17.48 10.97 -17.43
N ALA A 62 -17.91 11.59 -16.33
CA ALA A 62 -18.05 13.04 -16.22
C ALA A 62 -16.72 13.80 -16.43
N TYR A 63 -15.62 13.25 -15.95
CA TYR A 63 -14.28 13.82 -16.12
C TYR A 63 -13.54 13.31 -17.37
N GLY A 64 -14.13 12.40 -18.15
CA GLY A 64 -13.49 11.80 -19.32
C GLY A 64 -12.23 11.00 -18.99
N ILE A 65 -12.16 10.39 -17.81
CA ILE A 65 -10.99 9.63 -17.33
C ILE A 65 -11.26 8.14 -17.54
N SER A 66 -10.32 7.44 -18.21
CA SER A 66 -10.39 5.99 -18.38
C SER A 66 -9.89 5.25 -17.14
N HIS A 67 -10.32 4.00 -16.97
CA HIS A 67 -9.78 3.11 -15.94
C HIS A 67 -8.25 2.94 -16.06
N GLU A 68 -7.74 2.86 -17.29
CA GLU A 68 -6.31 2.72 -17.57
C GLU A 68 -5.51 3.95 -17.09
N ASN A 69 -6.03 5.16 -17.30
CA ASN A 69 -5.39 6.38 -16.82
C ASN A 69 -5.20 6.36 -15.30
N VAL A 70 -6.20 5.84 -14.57
CA VAL A 70 -6.11 5.70 -13.11
C VAL A 70 -5.02 4.70 -12.71
N LEU A 71 -4.96 3.54 -13.37
CA LEU A 71 -3.91 2.54 -13.10
C LEU A 71 -2.51 3.11 -13.34
N VAL A 72 -2.33 3.83 -14.44
CA VAL A 72 -1.05 4.47 -14.78
C VAL A 72 -0.68 5.53 -13.73
N ALA A 73 -1.63 6.37 -13.32
CA ALA A 73 -1.39 7.41 -12.33
C ALA A 73 -0.99 6.84 -10.96
N ILE A 74 -1.67 5.79 -10.50
CA ILE A 74 -1.33 5.10 -9.24
C ILE A 74 0.08 4.52 -9.31
N ARG A 75 0.43 3.82 -10.41
CA ARG A 75 1.76 3.23 -10.57
C ARG A 75 2.87 4.28 -10.59
N ARG A 76 2.65 5.42 -11.24
CA ARG A 76 3.63 6.52 -11.31
C ARG A 76 3.79 7.25 -9.97
N SER A 77 2.75 7.25 -9.14
CA SER A 77 2.72 7.99 -7.87
C SER A 77 3.19 7.17 -6.67
N ASN A 78 3.70 5.95 -6.88
CA ASN A 78 4.17 5.06 -5.81
C ASN A 78 5.60 4.57 -6.09
N GLN A 79 6.54 5.50 -6.27
CA GLN A 79 7.93 5.22 -6.60
C GLN A 79 8.87 6.19 -5.87
N GLU A 80 10.07 5.73 -5.54
CA GLU A 80 11.15 6.57 -5.00
C GLU A 80 12.26 6.73 -6.05
N ALA A 81 12.87 7.91 -6.11
CA ALA A 81 13.96 8.20 -7.05
C ALA A 81 15.18 8.77 -6.32
N GLY A 82 16.38 8.32 -6.70
CA GLY A 82 17.66 8.86 -6.24
C GLY A 82 18.16 9.95 -7.19
N GLY A 83 18.58 11.09 -6.65
CA GLY A 83 19.07 12.26 -7.40
C GLY A 83 20.60 12.41 -7.38
N ALA A 84 21.33 11.32 -7.19
CA ALA A 84 22.79 11.30 -6.97
C ALA A 84 23.23 12.12 -5.73
N VAL A 85 24.48 12.57 -5.70
CA VAL A 85 25.07 13.35 -4.61
C VAL A 85 25.42 14.76 -5.08
N VAL A 86 25.28 15.73 -4.19
CA VAL A 86 25.75 17.11 -4.39
C VAL A 86 26.89 17.35 -3.40
N GLU A 87 28.06 17.73 -3.90
CA GLU A 87 29.20 18.12 -3.06
C GLU A 87 29.05 19.58 -2.63
N LEU A 88 29.08 19.84 -1.32
CA LEU A 88 29.03 21.17 -0.76
C LEU A 88 29.91 21.25 0.49
N ALA A 89 30.86 22.19 0.50
CA ALA A 89 31.82 22.38 1.60
C ALA A 89 32.55 21.09 2.02
N GLU A 90 33.14 20.37 1.05
CA GLU A 90 33.88 19.12 1.25
C GLU A 90 33.04 17.96 1.85
N ALA A 91 31.70 18.08 1.81
CA ALA A 91 30.77 17.03 2.21
C ALA A 91 29.83 16.66 1.04
N GLU A 92 29.55 15.36 0.90
CA GLU A 92 28.59 14.84 -0.07
C GLU A 92 27.19 14.72 0.55
N TYR A 93 26.21 15.36 -0.11
CA TYR A 93 24.80 15.30 0.28
C TYR A 93 24.01 14.45 -0.71
N MET A 94 23.45 13.33 -0.24
CA MET A 94 22.60 12.48 -1.06
C MET A 94 21.25 13.15 -1.32
N VAL A 95 20.89 13.29 -2.59
CA VAL A 95 19.58 13.79 -3.01
C VAL A 95 18.62 12.61 -3.15
N ARG A 96 17.48 12.67 -2.44
CA ARG A 96 16.45 11.62 -2.47
C ARG A 96 15.07 12.24 -2.61
N ALA A 97 14.32 11.81 -3.61
CA ALA A 97 12.93 12.19 -3.83
C ALA A 97 12.02 11.05 -3.36
N ARG A 98 11.28 11.29 -2.26
CA ARG A 98 10.31 10.32 -1.72
C ARG A 98 9.00 10.40 -2.50
N GLY A 99 8.46 9.26 -2.89
CA GLY A 99 7.16 9.17 -3.57
C GLY A 99 6.40 7.88 -3.29
N TYR A 100 6.66 7.22 -2.16
CA TYR A 100 5.85 6.10 -1.72
C TYR A 100 4.54 6.59 -1.08
N LEU A 101 3.45 5.89 -1.39
CA LEU A 101 2.14 6.12 -0.79
C LEU A 101 2.07 5.39 0.56
N ALA A 102 1.95 6.14 1.65
CA ALA A 102 1.89 5.60 3.01
C ALA A 102 0.51 5.75 3.66
N SER A 103 -0.28 6.72 3.20
CA SER A 103 -1.56 7.09 3.81
C SER A 103 -2.72 7.08 2.79
N LEU A 104 -3.95 6.97 3.30
CA LEU A 104 -5.16 7.13 2.45
C LEU A 104 -5.22 8.50 1.78
N GLU A 105 -4.65 9.52 2.42
CA GLU A 105 -4.60 10.88 1.88
C GLU A 105 -3.64 10.98 0.70
N ASP A 106 -2.51 10.28 0.74
CA ASP A 106 -1.55 10.23 -0.37
C ASP A 106 -2.24 9.68 -1.63
N PHE A 107 -3.00 8.59 -1.49
CA PHE A 107 -3.82 8.05 -2.57
C PHE A 107 -4.87 9.04 -3.06
N ARG A 108 -5.58 9.74 -2.16
CA ARG A 108 -6.61 10.72 -2.56
C ARG A 108 -6.04 11.87 -3.37
N ASN A 109 -4.80 12.26 -3.07
CA ASN A 109 -4.12 13.38 -3.70
C ASN A 109 -3.42 13.05 -5.01
N ILE A 110 -3.44 11.79 -5.47
CA ILE A 110 -2.87 11.40 -6.77
C ILE A 110 -3.53 12.22 -7.89
N PRO A 111 -2.75 13.02 -8.65
CA PRO A 111 -3.28 13.78 -9.76
C PRO A 111 -3.55 12.86 -10.95
N LEU A 112 -4.69 13.07 -11.62
CA LEU A 112 -5.11 12.26 -12.77
C LEU A 112 -5.11 13.04 -14.08
N ASN A 113 -5.71 14.23 -14.06
CA ASN A 113 -5.80 15.08 -15.24
C ASN A 113 -6.00 16.55 -14.82
N VAL A 114 -5.80 17.46 -15.75
CA VAL A 114 -6.12 18.88 -15.59
C VAL A 114 -7.29 19.20 -16.50
N THR A 115 -8.36 19.77 -15.93
CA THR A 115 -9.52 20.23 -16.70
C THR A 115 -9.16 21.41 -17.61
N ALA A 116 -10.00 21.69 -18.60
CA ALA A 116 -9.81 22.85 -19.50
C ALA A 116 -9.74 24.20 -18.75
N THR A 117 -10.31 24.27 -17.54
CA THR A 117 -10.29 25.45 -16.66
C THR A 117 -9.08 25.48 -15.72
N GLY A 118 -8.13 24.54 -15.84
CA GLY A 118 -6.90 24.49 -15.02
C GLY A 118 -7.05 23.81 -13.67
N VAL A 119 -8.22 23.28 -13.32
CA VAL A 119 -8.44 22.54 -12.06
C VAL A 119 -7.92 21.12 -12.20
N VAL A 120 -7.08 20.68 -11.26
CA VAL A 120 -6.53 19.32 -11.19
C VAL A 120 -7.60 18.37 -10.63
N VAL A 121 -7.94 17.33 -11.39
CA VAL A 121 -8.75 16.21 -10.93
C VAL A 121 -7.85 15.21 -10.23
N ARG A 122 -8.20 14.85 -9.00
CA ARG A 122 -7.46 13.91 -8.16
C ARG A 122 -8.20 12.57 -8.07
N LEU A 123 -7.49 11.54 -7.63
CA LEU A 123 -8.09 10.22 -7.45
C LEU A 123 -9.24 10.23 -6.43
N GLY A 124 -9.13 11.04 -5.37
CA GLY A 124 -10.22 11.22 -4.41
C GLY A 124 -11.50 11.82 -5.00
N ASP A 125 -11.41 12.52 -6.12
CA ASP A 125 -12.59 13.10 -6.78
C ASP A 125 -13.41 12.05 -7.52
N ILE A 126 -12.78 10.95 -7.95
CA ILE A 126 -13.41 9.92 -8.80
C ILE A 126 -13.48 8.53 -8.15
N ALA A 127 -12.98 8.39 -6.93
CA ALA A 127 -12.88 7.10 -6.26
C ALA A 127 -13.06 7.22 -4.74
N ARG A 128 -13.68 6.19 -4.15
CA ARG A 128 -13.63 5.98 -2.70
C ARG A 128 -12.38 5.19 -2.37
N ILE A 129 -11.54 5.77 -1.51
CA ILE A 129 -10.29 5.16 -1.06
C ILE A 129 -10.44 4.77 0.41
N GLN A 130 -10.31 3.46 0.66
CA GLN A 130 -10.53 2.86 1.98
C GLN A 130 -9.51 1.75 2.25
N VAL A 131 -9.37 1.38 3.52
CA VAL A 131 -8.65 0.17 3.92
C VAL A 131 -9.66 -0.95 4.10
N GLY A 132 -9.38 -2.13 3.54
CA GLY A 132 -10.21 -3.31 3.72
C GLY A 132 -9.39 -4.59 3.65
N PRO A 133 -10.02 -5.75 3.89
CA PRO A 133 -9.38 -7.04 3.70
C PRO A 133 -9.12 -7.31 2.21
N GLU A 134 -8.04 -8.02 1.92
CA GLU A 134 -7.79 -8.57 0.59
C GLU A 134 -8.92 -9.52 0.18
N MET A 135 -9.38 -9.41 -1.08
CA MET A 135 -10.41 -10.29 -1.62
C MET A 135 -9.90 -11.73 -1.64
N ARG A 136 -10.67 -12.65 -1.05
CA ARG A 136 -10.40 -14.10 -1.13
C ARG A 136 -10.98 -14.64 -2.43
N ARG A 137 -10.21 -15.49 -3.13
CA ARG A 137 -10.68 -16.28 -4.27
C ARG A 137 -10.89 -17.72 -3.84
#